data_AF-A0A3D3PCP7-F1
#
_entry.id   AF-A0A3D3PCP7-F1
#
_cell.length_a   1.000
_cell.length_b   1.000
_cell.length_c   1.000
_cell.angle_alpha   90.00
_cell.angle_beta   90.00
_cell.angle_gamma   90.00
#
_symmetry.space_group_name_H-M   'P 1'
#
loop_
_entity.id
_entity.type
_entity.pdbx_description
1 polymer ?
#
loop_
_entity_poly.entity_id
_entity_poly.type
_entity_poly.pdbx_seq_one_letter_code
_entity_poly.pdbx_strand_id
1 'polypeptide(L)'
;MKKVITFLLLIVFVKTYSQDTPTRLNLNQCIEIAIKNNLTVQRSAIESESARLSWQQARYNMLPSINANISHGLNKGRSIDPLTNTYVNREATYASPSLNTS
;
A
#
# COMPACT_ATOMS: atom_id res chain seq x y z
N MET A 1 28.73 -9.11 -58.87
CA MET A 1 28.42 -7.69 -59.15
C MET A 1 26.94 -7.36 -59.02
N LYS A 2 26.02 -8.09 -59.70
CA LYS A 2 24.56 -7.85 -59.59
C LYS A 2 24.01 -7.90 -58.15
N LYS A 3 24.41 -8.89 -57.34
CA LYS A 3 23.96 -9.03 -55.93
C LYS A 3 24.43 -7.90 -55.00
N VAL A 4 25.59 -7.30 -55.30
CA VAL A 4 26.13 -6.15 -54.53
C VAL A 4 25.31 -4.89 -54.85
N ILE A 5 24.93 -4.71 -56.13
CA ILE A 5 24.06 -3.61 -56.57
C ILE A 5 22.65 -3.75 -55.98
N THR A 6 22.11 -4.96 -55.91
CA THR A 6 20.80 -5.20 -55.26
C THR A 6 20.83 -4.94 -53.76
N PHE A 7 21.93 -5.28 -53.07
CA PHE A 7 22.10 -5.01 -51.64
C PHE A 7 22.25 -3.51 -51.35
N LEU A 8 22.95 -2.77 -52.22
CA LEU A 8 23.11 -1.32 -52.11
C LEU A 8 21.79 -0.56 -52.33
N LEU A 9 20.92 -1.06 -53.21
CA LEU A 9 19.59 -0.48 -53.46
C LEU A 9 18.64 -0.67 -52.25
N LEU A 10 18.82 -1.74 -51.47
CA LEU A 10 17.98 -2.04 -50.29
C LEU A 10 18.24 -1.06 -49.13
N ILE A 11 19.49 -0.57 -48.99
CA ILE A 11 19.90 0.33 -47.90
C ILE A 11 19.33 1.74 -48.08
N VAL A 12 19.06 2.17 -49.31
CA VAL A 12 18.53 3.51 -49.63
C VAL A 12 17.10 3.73 -49.13
N PHE A 13 16.33 2.66 -48.86
CA PHE A 13 14.95 2.76 -48.37
C PHE A 13 14.80 2.82 -46.85
N VAL A 14 15.91 2.79 -46.09
CA VAL A 14 15.85 2.91 -44.62
C VAL A 14 15.58 4.37 -44.25
N LYS A 15 14.33 4.68 -43.91
CA LYS A 15 13.94 5.95 -43.29
C LYS A 15 14.51 5.99 -41.87
N THR A 16 15.58 6.74 -41.66
CA THR A 16 16.09 7.05 -40.32
C THR A 16 15.30 8.23 -39.76
N TYR A 17 14.54 8.00 -38.69
CA TYR A 17 13.94 9.07 -37.88
C TYR A 17 15.06 9.68 -37.02
N SER A 18 15.88 10.54 -37.60
CA SER A 18 16.88 11.30 -36.87
C SER A 18 16.24 12.58 -36.35
N GLN A 19 15.91 12.56 -35.05
CA GLN A 19 15.61 13.71 -34.19
C GLN A 19 14.38 14.50 -34.60
N ASP A 20 13.26 14.22 -33.92
CA ASP A 20 12.16 15.18 -33.82
C ASP A 20 12.74 16.52 -33.37
N THR A 21 12.54 17.54 -34.20
CA THR A 21 12.86 18.93 -33.91
C THR A 21 12.48 19.24 -32.46
N PRO A 22 13.39 19.73 -31.59
CA PRO A 22 13.01 20.11 -30.24
C PRO A 22 11.91 21.17 -30.38
N THR A 23 10.70 20.82 -29.96
CA THR A 23 9.57 21.72 -29.89
C THR A 23 10.06 22.96 -29.14
N ARG A 24 10.16 24.09 -29.83
CA ARG A 24 10.59 25.35 -29.22
C ARG A 24 9.52 25.75 -28.22
N LEU A 25 9.73 25.36 -26.97
CA LEU A 25 8.86 25.72 -25.86
C LEU A 25 8.98 27.24 -25.65
N ASN A 26 7.85 27.93 -25.74
CA ASN A 26 7.78 29.32 -25.32
C ASN A 26 8.01 29.44 -23.82
N LEU A 27 8.50 30.59 -23.34
CA LEU A 27 8.78 30.82 -21.91
C LEU A 27 7.57 30.48 -21.02
N ASN A 28 6.36 30.81 -21.45
CA ASN A 28 5.12 30.45 -20.76
C ASN A 28 4.93 28.93 -20.63
N GLN A 29 5.25 28.17 -21.68
CA GLN A 29 5.16 26.71 -21.66
C GLN A 29 6.22 26.11 -20.72
N CYS A 30 7.43 26.67 -20.68
CA CYS A 30 8.45 26.27 -19.72
C CYS A 30 8.02 26.53 -18.27
N ILE A 31 7.42 27.69 -18.00
CA ILE A 31 6.91 28.06 -16.67
C ILE A 31 5.77 27.13 -16.25
N GLU A 32 4.82 26.85 -17.15
CA GLU A 32 3.70 25.96 -16.87
C GLU A 32 4.17 24.53 -16.58
N ILE A 33 5.11 24.02 -17.37
CA ILE A 33 5.73 22.69 -17.14
C ILE A 33 6.50 22.69 -15.82
N ALA A 34 7.24 23.75 -15.51
CA ALA A 34 8.02 23.87 -14.28
C ALA A 34 7.13 23.91 -13.04
N ILE A 35 6.00 24.62 -13.08
CA ILE A 35 5.03 24.66 -11.97
C ILE A 35 4.30 23.32 -11.84
N LYS A 36 3.82 22.76 -12.96
CA LYS A 36 3.11 21.47 -12.98
C LYS A 36 3.97 20.33 -12.47
N ASN A 37 5.24 20.30 -12.83
CA ASN A 37 6.20 19.29 -12.37
C ASN A 37 7.00 19.75 -11.15
N ASN A 38 6.61 20.85 -10.50
CA ASN A 38 7.32 21.33 -9.33
C ASN A 38 7.10 20.33 -8.18
N LEU A 39 8.15 19.59 -7.85
CA LEU A 39 8.13 18.60 -6.79
C LEU A 39 7.83 19.25 -5.42
N THR A 40 8.22 20.52 -5.23
CA THR A 40 7.95 21.28 -4.01
C THR A 40 6.46 21.52 -3.82
N VAL A 41 5.75 21.94 -4.89
CA VAL A 41 4.31 22.20 -4.83
C VAL A 41 3.54 20.91 -4.56
N GLN A 42 3.92 19.81 -5.23
CA GLN A 42 3.33 18.50 -4.97
C GLN A 42 3.57 18.01 -3.54
N ARG A 43 4.78 18.21 -3.00
CA ARG A 43 5.10 17.90 -1.61
C ARG A 43 4.27 18.73 -0.64
N SER A 44 4.16 20.04 -0.86
CA SER A 44 3.32 20.92 -0.02
C SER A 44 1.83 20.52 -0.06
N ALA A 45 1.33 20.06 -1.21
CA ALA A 45 -0.03 19.54 -1.31
C ALA A 45 -0.23 18.26 -0.48
N ILE A 46 0.74 17.32 -0.54
CA ILE A 46 0.73 16.09 0.26
C ILE A 46 0.83 16.41 1.76
N GLU A 47 1.67 17.38 2.13
CA GLU A 47 1.83 17.84 3.52
C GLU A 47 0.53 18.47 4.05
N SER A 48 -0.13 19.30 3.23
CA SER A 48 -1.43 19.89 3.57
C SER A 48 -2.49 18.82 3.80
N GLU A 49 -2.56 17.80 2.95
CA GLU A 49 -3.50 16.70 3.11
C GLU A 49 -3.18 15.85 4.35
N SER A 50 -1.90 15.61 4.61
CA SER A 50 -1.45 14.91 5.82
C SER A 50 -1.80 15.68 7.09
N ALA A 51 -1.66 17.01 7.08
CA ALA A 51 -2.07 17.87 8.18
C ALA A 51 -3.59 17.83 8.41
N ARG A 52 -4.38 17.82 7.31
CA ARG A 52 -5.84 17.69 7.37
C ARG A 52 -6.26 16.36 7.99
N LEU A 53 -5.66 15.25 7.56
CA LEU A 53 -5.90 13.92 8.12
C LEU A 53 -5.49 13.83 9.59
N SER A 54 -4.36 14.44 9.96
CA SER A 54 -3.89 14.49 11.35
C SER A 54 -4.87 15.24 12.25
N TRP A 55 -5.41 16.38 11.78
CA TRP A 55 -6.45 17.13 12.50
C TRP A 55 -7.73 16.30 12.67
N GLN A 56 -8.15 15.61 11.61
CA GLN A 56 -9.32 14.74 11.65
C GLN A 56 -9.12 13.54 12.59
N GLN A 57 -7.94 12.92 12.59
CA GLN A 57 -7.57 11.87 13.53
C GLN A 57 -7.56 12.37 14.97
N ALA A 58 -7.00 13.56 15.23
CA ALA A 58 -7.02 14.18 16.55
C ALA A 58 -8.46 14.40 17.03
N ARG A 59 -9.35 14.85 16.15
CA ARG A 59 -10.78 14.98 16.46
C ARG A 59 -11.46 13.65 16.75
N TYR A 60 -11.11 12.57 16.04
CA TYR A 60 -11.65 11.24 16.34
C TYR A 60 -11.08 10.63 17.64
N ASN A 61 -9.82 10.92 17.96
CA ASN A 61 -9.20 10.48 19.22
C ASN A 61 -9.81 11.16 20.45
N MET A 62 -10.57 12.25 20.29
CA MET A 62 -11.36 12.83 21.38
C MET A 62 -12.62 12.01 21.70
N LEU A 63 -13.03 11.12 20.80
CA LEU A 63 -14.15 10.21 21.04
C LEU A 63 -13.66 9.01 21.85
N PRO A 64 -14.47 8.52 22.81
CA PRO A 64 -14.12 7.33 23.56
C PRO A 64 -14.08 6.13 22.60
N SER A 65 -13.09 5.27 22.82
CA SER A 65 -12.98 3.99 22.13
C SER A 65 -13.79 2.94 22.88
N ILE A 66 -14.58 2.14 22.15
CA ILE A 66 -15.29 1.00 22.72
C ILE A 66 -14.77 -0.24 22.02
N ASN A 67 -14.13 -1.12 22.79
CA ASN A 67 -13.61 -2.39 22.32
C ASN A 67 -14.33 -3.53 23.03
N ALA A 68 -14.98 -4.41 22.26
CA ALA A 68 -15.60 -5.62 22.76
C ALA A 68 -14.78 -6.81 22.28
N ASN A 69 -14.38 -7.67 23.21
CA ASN A 69 -13.65 -8.89 22.88
C ASN A 69 -14.27 -10.07 23.64
N ILE A 70 -14.58 -11.14 22.90
CA ILE A 70 -15.11 -12.38 23.47
C ILE A 70 -14.06 -13.46 23.28
N SER A 71 -13.49 -13.94 24.38
CA SER A 71 -12.57 -15.08 24.35
C SER A 71 -13.33 -16.35 24.69
N HIS A 72 -13.27 -17.36 23.83
CA HIS A 72 -13.83 -18.68 24.09
C HIS A 72 -12.72 -19.72 23.98
N GLY A 73 -12.59 -20.57 24.98
CA GLY A 73 -11.55 -21.57 25.06
C GLY A 73 -12.09 -22.90 25.57
N LEU A 74 -11.55 -23.97 24.99
CA LEU A 74 -11.88 -25.34 25.33
C LEU A 74 -10.58 -26.01 25.77
N ASN A 75 -10.48 -26.37 27.05
CA ASN A 75 -9.36 -27.13 27.57
C ASN A 75 -9.79 -28.58 27.77
N LYS A 76 -9.15 -29.50 27.05
CA LYS A 76 -9.37 -30.94 27.18
C LYS A 76 -8.08 -31.61 27.63
N GLY A 77 -8.12 -32.22 28.81
CA GLY A 77 -7.00 -32.93 29.41
C GLY A 77 -7.45 -34.25 30.04
N ARG A 78 -6.47 -35.10 30.37
CA ARG A 78 -6.72 -36.35 31.10
C ARG A 78 -5.81 -36.36 32.32
N SER A 79 -6.37 -36.69 33.47
CA SER A 79 -5.63 -36.85 34.71
C SER A 79 -5.90 -38.24 35.27
N ILE A 80 -4.88 -38.88 35.84
CA ILE A 80 -5.04 -40.19 36.48
C ILE A 80 -5.49 -39.94 37.91
N ASP A 81 -6.61 -40.54 38.30
CA ASP A 81 -7.08 -40.51 39.68
C ASP A 81 -6.15 -41.38 40.55
N PRO A 82 -5.46 -40.83 41.56
CA PRO A 82 -4.50 -41.58 42.37
C PRO A 82 -5.14 -42.62 43.29
N LEU A 83 -6.46 -42.57 43.53
CA LEU A 83 -7.16 -43.53 44.38
C LEU A 83 -7.65 -44.76 43.59
N THR A 84 -8.08 -44.56 42.35
CA THR A 84 -8.66 -45.63 41.51
C THR A 84 -7.77 -46.05 40.35
N ASN A 85 -6.67 -45.32 40.09
CA ASN A 85 -5.75 -45.52 38.97
C ASN A 85 -6.46 -45.57 37.60
N THR A 86 -7.58 -44.86 37.50
CA THR A 86 -8.36 -44.73 36.26
C THR A 86 -8.09 -43.39 35.59
N TYR A 87 -8.18 -43.36 34.26
CA TYR A 87 -8.07 -42.13 33.49
C TYR A 87 -9.36 -41.32 33.59
N VAL A 88 -9.28 -40.14 34.20
CA VAL A 88 -10.39 -39.18 34.28
C VAL A 88 -10.20 -38.10 33.24
N ASN A 89 -11.16 -37.98 32.31
CA ASN A 89 -11.21 -36.87 31.36
C ASN A 89 -11.65 -35.59 32.09
N ARG A 90 -10.90 -34.50 31.90
CA ARG A 90 -11.25 -33.16 32.36
C ARG A 90 -11.47 -32.30 31.13
N GLU A 91 -12.70 -31.85 30.94
CA GLU A 91 -13.06 -30.87 29.92
C GLU A 91 -13.50 -29.60 30.64
N ALA A 92 -12.85 -28.49 30.34
CA ALA A 92 -13.19 -27.17 30.85
C ALA A 92 -13.42 -26.23 29.68
N THR A 93 -14.67 -25.87 29.47
CA THR A 93 -15.08 -24.84 28.51
C THR A 93 -15.24 -23.52 29.25
N TYR A 94 -14.60 -22.47 28.76
CA TYR A 94 -14.72 -21.13 29.33
C TYR A 94 -15.00 -20.11 28.23
N ALA A 95 -15.81 -19.11 28.57
CA ALA A 95 -16.08 -17.97 27.73
C ALA A 95 -15.97 -16.70 28.59
N SER A 96 -15.09 -15.79 28.20
CA SER A 96 -14.81 -14.54 28.87
C SER A 96 -15.13 -13.39 27.93
N PRO A 97 -16.37 -12.85 27.95
CA PRO A 97 -16.69 -11.60 27.29
C PRO A 97 -16.08 -10.43 28.08
N SER A 98 -15.40 -9.53 27.38
CA SER A 98 -14.76 -8.35 27.94
C SER A 98 -15.14 -7.12 27.12
N LEU A 99 -15.44 -6.02 27.80
CA LEU A 99 -15.74 -4.72 27.22
C LEU A 99 -14.77 -3.72 27.84
N ASN A 100 -13.99 -3.04 27.01
CA ASN A 100 -13.08 -1.98 27.42
C ASN A 100 -13.53 -0.66 26.79
N THR A 101 -13.66 0.36 27.63
CA THR A 101 -13.93 1.74 27.20
C THR A 101 -12.79 2.61 27.68
N SER A 102 -12.09 3.29 26.77
CA SER A 102 -10.98 4.21 27.07
C SER A 102 -11.18 5.53 26.35
#